data_AF-A0A955CIK4-F1
#
_entry.id   AF-A0A955CIK4-F1
#
_cell.length_a   1.000
_cell.length_b   1.000
_cell.length_c   1.000
_cell.angle_alpha   90.00
_cell.angle_beta   90.00
_cell.angle_gamma   90.00
#
_symmetry.space_group_name_H-M   'P 1'
#
loop_
_entity.id
_entity.type
_entity.pdbx_description
1 polymer ?
#
loop_
_entity_poly.entity_id
_entity_poly.type
_entity_poly.pdbx_seq_one_letter_code
_entity_poly.pdbx_strand_id
1 'polypeptide(L)' 'MRICHWFTRFRLVLCGGFAAMLLVTSTGCQMDIAGQTLPSPYYLMDDVEYYAPGPEFKLSREAADLQARNADAIDE' A
#
# COMPACT_ATOMS: atom_id res chain seq x y z
N MET A 1 54.50 12.59 -5.90
CA MET A 1 53.48 11.85 -6.67
C MET A 1 52.30 11.30 -5.86
N ARG A 2 52.40 10.98 -4.55
CA ARG A 2 51.27 10.39 -3.80
C ARG A 2 50.02 11.29 -3.70
N ILE A 3 50.20 12.60 -3.54
CA ILE A 3 49.09 13.57 -3.42
C ILE A 3 48.16 13.56 -4.66
N CYS A 4 48.72 13.40 -5.87
CA CYS A 4 47.95 13.42 -7.11
C CYS A 4 46.95 12.26 -7.21
N HIS A 5 47.34 11.02 -6.85
CA HIS A 5 46.43 9.88 -6.90
C HIS A 5 45.29 9.97 -5.87
N TRP A 6 45.49 10.71 -4.78
CA TRP A 6 44.46 10.91 -3.76
C TRP A 6 43.36 11.83 -4.27
N PHE A 7 43.73 12.94 -4.94
CA PHE A 7 42.78 13.81 -5.63
C PHE A 7 42.01 13.09 -6.75
N THR A 8 42.66 12.26 -7.57
CA THR A 8 41.96 11.52 -8.63
C THR A 8 40.96 10.51 -8.09
N ARG A 9 41.32 9.77 -7.02
CA ARG A 9 40.41 8.82 -6.35
C ARG A 9 39.24 9.52 -5.67
N PHE A 10 39.50 10.65 -5.00
CA PHE A 10 38.45 11.44 -4.35
C PHE A 10 37.43 12.00 -5.34
N ARG A 11 37.90 12.49 -6.51
CA ARG A 11 37.01 12.96 -7.59
C ARG A 11 36.15 11.84 -8.18
N LEU A 12 36.71 10.63 -8.37
CA LEU A 12 35.94 9.48 -8.86
C LEU A 12 34.83 9.05 -7.88
N VAL A 13 35.11 9.03 -6.58
CA VAL A 13 34.11 8.71 -5.55
C VAL A 13 33.00 9.78 -5.49
N LEU A 14 33.35 11.06 -5.55
CA LEU A 14 32.38 12.15 -5.57
C LEU A 14 31.47 12.10 -6.81
N CYS A 15 32.03 11.97 -8.01
CA CYS A 15 31.24 11.93 -9.24
C CYS A 15 30.39 10.64 -9.32
N GLY A 16 30.93 9.49 -8.93
CA GLY A 16 30.19 8.22 -8.92
C GLY A 16 29.05 8.20 -7.91
N GLY A 17 29.29 8.69 -6.69
CA GLY A 17 28.27 8.77 -5.64
C GLY A 17 27.13 9.72 -6.00
N PHE A 18 27.45 10.87 -6.59
CA PHE A 18 26.43 11.83 -7.04
C PHE A 18 25.58 11.27 -8.19
N ALA A 19 26.19 10.61 -9.18
CA ALA A 19 25.46 9.96 -10.27
C ALA A 19 24.52 8.84 -9.77
N ALA A 20 24.98 8.02 -8.82
CA ALA A 20 24.15 6.97 -8.22
C ALA A 20 22.94 7.53 -7.45
N MET A 21 23.13 8.63 -6.70
CA MET A 21 22.06 9.28 -5.95
C MET A 21 20.97 9.86 -6.87
N LEU A 22 21.36 10.49 -7.98
CA LEU A 22 20.42 11.04 -8.97
C LEU A 22 19.56 9.96 -9.61
N LEU A 23 20.16 8.82 -9.98
CA LEU A 23 19.42 7.72 -10.60
C LEU A 23 18.33 7.16 -9.66
N VAL A 24 18.67 6.86 -8.41
CA VAL A 24 17.72 6.30 -7.43
C VAL A 24 16.58 7.27 -7.10
N THR A 25 16.87 8.58 -7.02
CA THR A 25 15.85 9.60 -6.69
C THR A 25 14.95 9.98 -7.88
N SER A 26 15.39 9.73 -9.11
CA SER A 26 14.61 10.00 -10.32
C SER A 26 13.56 8.94 -10.67
N THR A 27 13.53 7.81 -9.95
CA THR A 27 12.58 6.71 -10.16
C THR A 27 11.72 6.44 -8.92
N GLY A 28 10.42 6.75 -8.98
CA GLY A 28 9.42 6.38 -7.97
C GLY A 28 8.18 5.77 -8.61
N CYS A 29 7.40 5.00 -7.84
CA CYS A 29 6.15 4.40 -8.31
C CYS A 29 5.02 5.44 -8.38
N GLN A 30 4.80 6.04 -9.55
CA GLN A 30 3.66 6.92 -9.81
C GLN A 30 2.38 6.10 -10.07
N MET A 31 1.23 6.59 -9.61
CA MET A 31 -0.08 5.95 -9.75
C MET A 31 -1.14 7.01 -10.02
N ASP A 32 -2.15 6.63 -10.80
CA ASP A 32 -3.12 7.56 -11.32
C ASP A 32 -4.50 6.91 -11.45
N ILE A 33 -5.51 7.76 -11.35
CA ILE A 33 -6.92 7.49 -11.39
C ILE A 33 -7.49 8.71 -12.13
N ALA A 34 -8.04 8.52 -13.33
CA ALA A 34 -8.73 9.51 -14.18
C ALA A 34 -7.95 10.30 -15.25
N GLY A 35 -6.61 10.36 -15.28
CA GLY A 35 -5.98 11.29 -16.24
C GLY A 35 -4.50 11.64 -16.09
N GLN A 36 -3.62 10.65 -15.92
CA GLN A 36 -2.17 10.79 -16.13
C GLN A 36 -1.55 9.53 -16.76
N THR A 37 -1.98 8.33 -16.39
CA THR A 37 -1.37 7.05 -16.85
C THR A 37 -2.21 5.79 -16.59
N LEU A 38 -3.01 5.73 -15.51
CA LEU A 38 -3.45 4.47 -14.87
C LEU A 38 -4.99 4.40 -14.67
N PRO A 39 -5.58 3.21 -14.42
CA PRO A 39 -6.48 2.67 -15.43
C PRO A 39 -7.74 3.50 -15.71
N SER A 40 -8.42 4.00 -14.68
CA SER A 40 -9.68 4.74 -14.84
C SER A 40 -9.98 5.63 -13.63
N PRO A 41 -10.89 6.63 -13.74
CA PRO A 41 -11.27 7.52 -12.63
C PRO A 41 -11.89 6.83 -11.42
N TYR A 42 -12.37 5.62 -11.61
CA TYR A 42 -13.15 4.89 -10.62
C TYR A 42 -12.51 3.52 -10.31
N TYR A 43 -11.27 3.28 -10.72
CA TYR A 43 -10.58 1.99 -10.54
C TYR A 43 -10.44 1.53 -9.07
N LEU A 44 -10.56 2.45 -8.10
CA LEU A 44 -10.59 2.14 -6.66
C LEU A 44 -12.01 2.06 -6.07
N MET A 45 -13.02 2.38 -6.87
CA MET A 45 -14.45 2.45 -6.50
C MET A 45 -15.29 1.42 -7.26
N ASP A 46 -14.77 0.90 -8.36
CA ASP A 46 -15.23 -0.26 -9.11
C ASP A 46 -14.93 -1.49 -8.25
N ASP A 47 -15.97 -2.12 -7.71
CA ASP A 47 -15.90 -3.28 -6.83
C ASP A 47 -15.43 -4.51 -7.61
N VAL A 48 -14.10 -4.59 -7.78
CA VAL A 48 -13.42 -5.72 -8.40
C VAL A 48 -13.68 -6.99 -7.59
N GLU A 49 -14.41 -7.89 -8.27
CA GLU A 49 -14.75 -9.26 -7.92
C GLU A 49 -15.81 -9.43 -6.83
N TYR A 50 -16.97 -9.92 -7.30
CA TYR A 50 -18.08 -10.43 -6.50
C TYR A 50 -17.60 -11.43 -5.44
N TYR A 51 -17.48 -10.97 -4.20
CA TYR A 51 -17.38 -11.83 -3.03
C TYR A 51 -18.78 -12.36 -2.72
N ALA A 52 -19.01 -13.65 -2.95
CA ALA A 52 -20.23 -14.30 -2.51
C ALA A 52 -20.41 -14.03 -1.00
N PRO A 53 -21.60 -13.60 -0.53
CA PRO A 53 -21.80 -13.22 0.86
C PRO A 53 -21.44 -14.39 1.77
N GLY A 54 -20.33 -14.25 2.49
CA GLY A 54 -19.93 -15.20 3.52
C GLY A 54 -20.97 -15.23 4.63
N PRO A 55 -21.01 -16.29 5.45
CA PRO A 55 -21.86 -16.32 6.63
C PRO A 55 -21.51 -15.11 7.52
N GLU A 56 -22.46 -14.19 7.71
CA GLU A 56 -22.20 -12.95 8.45
C GLU A 56 -21.69 -13.27 9.86
N PHE A 57 -20.44 -12.89 10.12
CA PHE A 57 -19.90 -12.88 11.48
C PHE A 57 -20.54 -11.73 12.25
N LYS A 58 -21.73 -12.01 12.80
CA LYS A 58 -22.41 -11.12 13.74
C LYS A 58 -21.43 -10.65 14.79
N LEU A 59 -21.40 -9.33 15.03
CA LEU A 59 -20.56 -8.78 16.09
C LEU A 59 -20.88 -9.51 17.40
N SER A 60 -19.87 -9.80 18.21
CA SER A 60 -20.06 -10.63 19.42
C SER A 60 -21.16 -10.11 20.35
N ARG A 61 -21.40 -8.79 20.33
CA ARG A 61 -22.50 -8.12 21.01
C ARG A 61 -23.87 -8.43 20.42
N GLU A 62 -24.01 -8.39 19.10
CA GLU A 62 -25.27 -8.73 18.40
C GLU A 62 -25.58 -10.24 18.52
N ALA A 63 -24.55 -11.08 18.49
CA ALA A 63 -24.69 -12.51 18.74
C ALA A 63 -25.19 -12.78 20.19
N ALA A 64 -24.65 -12.06 21.17
CA ALA A 64 -25.08 -12.15 22.57
C ALA A 64 -26.52 -11.63 22.76
N ASP A 65 -26.87 -10.47 22.19
CA ASP A 65 -28.22 -9.90 22.27
C ASP A 65 -29.26 -10.83 21.62
N LEU A 66 -28.93 -11.45 20.47
CA LEU A 66 -29.79 -12.45 19.83
C LEU A 66 -29.91 -13.74 20.66
N GLN A 67 -28.84 -14.18 21.32
CA GLN A 67 -28.91 -15.36 22.18
C GLN A 67 -29.76 -15.10 23.44
N ALA A 68 -29.70 -13.90 24.02
CA ALA A 68 -30.60 -13.48 25.09
C ALA A 68 -32.07 -13.46 24.61
N ARG A 69 -32.34 -12.81 23.46
CA ARG A 69 -33.70 -12.77 22.86
C ARG A 69 -34.26 -14.15 22.55
N ASN A 70 -33.43 -15.10 22.11
CA ASN A 70 -33.84 -16.48 21.87
C ASN A 70 -34.07 -17.26 23.17
N ALA A 71 -33.34 -16.96 24.25
CA ALA A 71 -33.60 -17.56 25.56
C ALA A 71 -34.93 -17.07 26.15
N ASP A 72 -35.17 -15.75 26.11
CA ASP A 72 -36.44 -15.14 26.54
C ASP A 72 -37.64 -15.78 25.81
N ALA A 73 -37.50 -16.09 24.52
CA ALA A 73 -38.56 -16.67 23.68
C ALA A 73 -38.79 -18.18 23.86
N ILE A 74 -38.03 -18.84 24.74
CA ILE A 74 -38.20 -20.27 25.10
C ILE A 74 -38.80 -20.41 26.52
N ASP A 75 -38.78 -19.35 27.32
CA ASP A 75 -39.31 -19.29 28.69
C ASP A 75 -40.78 -18.79 28.75
N GLU A 76 -41.44 -18.61 27.59
CA GLU A 76 -42.90 -18.41 27.42
C GLU A 76 -43.60 -19.63 26.79
#